data_AF-A0A952YRF7-F1
#
_entry.id   AF-A0A952YRF7-F1
#
_cell.length_a   1.000
_cell.length_b   1.000
_cell.length_c   1.000
_cell.angle_alpha   90.00
_cell.angle_beta   90.00
_cell.angle_gamma   90.00
#
_symmetry.space_group_name_H-M   'P 1'
#
loop_
_entity.id
_entity.type
_entity.pdbx_description
1 polymer ?
#
loop_
_entity_poly.entity_id
_entity_poly.type
_entity_poly.pdbx_seq_one_letter_code
_entity_poly.pdbx_strand_id
1 'polypeptide(L)'
;MKPPMGATVETADAVSSGGTAASSGGSVARAQQALATRVRRFAAQDRVFFAVTFSFAALVLAGLMGILVALVIQAWPALREFGPAFFYGTRWSPTDDVFGAVIAVYGTLTTSAIALLIGVPISFGIAVFLTEMCPARLKRPLGTAIELLAGIPSIIYGFWGLFVLAPLLQDHVQPLLASTGLPLFAGPPLGIGIFTAGVVLALMVIPFIASVMRDVFET
;
A
#
# COMPACT_ATOMS: atom_id res chain seq x y z
N MET A 1 90.89 -12.57 57.56
CA MET A 1 91.55 -13.90 57.48
C MET A 1 90.46 -14.92 57.11
N LYS A 2 90.72 -15.82 56.14
CA LYS A 2 89.90 -16.98 55.65
C LYS A 2 89.31 -17.82 56.83
N PRO A 3 88.52 -18.93 56.71
CA PRO A 3 87.57 -19.56 55.73
C PRO A 3 86.14 -19.79 56.39
N PRO A 4 85.20 -20.73 56.01
CA PRO A 4 85.35 -21.99 55.22
C PRO A 4 84.31 -22.40 54.16
N MET A 5 84.80 -23.29 53.29
CA MET A 5 84.09 -24.23 52.41
C MET A 5 83.83 -25.54 53.15
N GLY A 6 82.71 -26.20 52.81
CA GLY A 6 82.60 -27.66 52.79
C GLY A 6 81.47 -28.25 53.64
N ALA A 7 80.39 -28.69 52.99
CA ALA A 7 79.71 -29.97 53.25
C ALA A 7 78.60 -30.20 52.20
N THR A 8 78.54 -31.43 51.74
CA THR A 8 77.64 -32.07 50.75
C THR A 8 76.24 -32.35 51.31
N VAL A 9 75.39 -33.00 50.47
CA VAL A 9 74.07 -33.65 50.70
C VAL A 9 72.95 -32.80 50.06
N GLU A 10 71.98 -33.27 49.27
CA GLU A 10 71.64 -34.51 48.55
C GLU A 10 70.36 -34.15 47.76
N THR A 11 70.20 -34.75 46.58
CA THR A 11 69.01 -34.84 45.70
C THR A 11 67.77 -33.97 46.00
N ALA A 12 67.38 -33.14 45.03
CA ALA A 12 65.98 -32.75 44.87
C ALA A 12 65.65 -32.46 43.39
N ASP A 13 64.41 -32.79 43.07
CA ASP A 13 63.60 -32.27 41.96
C ASP A 13 63.58 -33.08 40.66
N ALA A 14 62.86 -34.20 40.78
CA ALA A 14 62.07 -34.74 39.69
C ALA A 14 61.07 -33.70 39.16
N VAL A 15 61.16 -33.47 37.85
CA VAL A 15 60.30 -32.66 37.01
C VAL A 15 58.81 -32.99 37.20
N SER A 16 58.04 -32.01 37.66
CA SER A 16 56.57 -31.97 37.57
C SER A 16 56.15 -31.33 36.24
N SER A 17 56.12 -32.13 35.18
CA SER A 17 55.54 -31.79 33.88
C SER A 17 54.14 -32.40 33.76
N GLY A 18 53.18 -31.92 34.57
CA GLY A 18 51.82 -32.50 34.63
C GLY A 18 50.64 -31.52 34.57
N GLY A 19 50.89 -30.20 34.46
CA GLY A 19 49.84 -29.19 34.73
C GLY A 19 49.03 -28.65 33.54
N THR A 20 49.46 -28.83 32.30
CA THR A 20 48.95 -28.00 31.17
C THR A 20 47.93 -28.69 30.25
N ALA A 21 47.86 -30.02 30.23
CA ALA A 21 46.97 -30.75 29.31
C ALA A 21 45.54 -30.98 29.86
N ALA A 22 45.37 -31.02 31.19
CA ALA A 22 44.07 -31.28 31.81
C ALA A 22 43.15 -30.04 31.84
N SER A 23 43.71 -28.83 31.79
CA SER A 23 42.95 -27.57 31.85
C SER A 23 42.33 -27.15 30.51
N SER A 24 42.89 -27.60 29.38
CA SER A 24 42.40 -27.29 28.03
C SER A 24 41.17 -28.11 27.62
N GLY A 25 41.08 -29.39 28.01
CA GLY A 25 39.91 -30.22 27.70
C GLY A 25 38.63 -29.75 28.42
N GLY A 26 38.76 -29.29 29.66
CA GLY A 26 37.63 -28.77 30.46
C GLY A 26 37.12 -27.39 30.02
N SER A 27 37.93 -26.59 29.32
CA SER A 27 37.50 -25.30 28.76
C SER A 27 36.77 -25.50 27.43
N VAL A 28 37.22 -26.42 26.60
CA VAL A 28 36.57 -26.79 25.33
C VAL A 28 35.20 -27.40 25.57
N ALA A 29 35.06 -28.33 26.52
CA ALA A 29 33.77 -28.93 26.88
C ALA A 29 32.74 -27.90 27.39
N ARG A 30 33.18 -26.94 28.21
CA ARG A 30 32.33 -25.83 28.70
C ARG A 30 31.93 -24.87 27.58
N ALA A 31 32.83 -24.56 26.64
CA ALA A 31 32.53 -23.75 25.47
C ALA A 31 31.52 -24.43 24.54
N GLN A 32 31.65 -25.73 24.32
CA GLN A 32 30.71 -26.53 23.52
C GLN A 32 29.31 -26.58 24.16
N GLN A 33 29.22 -26.74 25.49
CA GLN A 33 27.95 -26.71 26.21
C GLN A 33 27.27 -25.32 26.16
N ALA A 34 28.06 -24.25 26.30
CA ALA A 34 27.57 -22.88 26.18
C ALA A 34 27.05 -22.58 24.76
N LEU A 35 27.75 -23.05 23.73
CA LEU A 35 27.32 -22.94 22.33
C LEU A 35 26.04 -23.73 22.06
N ALA A 36 25.95 -24.99 22.52
CA ALA A 36 24.77 -25.83 22.35
C ALA A 36 23.52 -25.21 23.00
N THR A 37 23.68 -24.57 24.17
CA THR A 37 22.59 -23.86 24.85
C THR A 37 22.14 -22.62 24.07
N ARG A 38 23.08 -21.86 23.50
CA ARG A 38 22.78 -20.71 22.63
C ARG A 38 22.07 -21.13 21.35
N VAL A 39 22.53 -22.19 20.69
CA VAL A 39 21.91 -22.74 19.46
C VAL A 39 20.47 -23.22 19.74
N ARG A 40 20.24 -23.93 20.84
CA ARG A 40 18.88 -24.36 21.23
C ARG A 40 17.95 -23.19 21.50
N ARG A 41 18.44 -22.15 22.20
CA ARG A 41 17.66 -20.92 22.47
C ARG A 41 17.34 -20.18 21.18
N PHE A 42 18.30 -20.08 20.26
CA PHE A 42 18.10 -19.46 18.94
C PHE A 42 17.07 -20.23 18.11
N ALA A 43 17.18 -21.57 18.04
CA ALA A 43 16.21 -22.40 17.32
C ALA A 43 14.79 -22.31 17.90
N ALA A 44 14.65 -22.14 19.22
CA ALA A 44 13.35 -21.91 19.85
C ALA A 44 12.78 -20.52 19.50
N GLN A 45 13.63 -19.48 19.52
CA GLN A 45 13.24 -18.13 19.12
C GLN A 45 12.82 -18.08 17.64
N ASP A 46 13.56 -18.75 16.76
CA ASP A 46 13.26 -18.84 15.34
C ASP A 46 11.92 -19.53 15.08
N ARG A 47 11.62 -20.62 15.80
CA ARG A 47 10.30 -21.28 15.74
C ARG A 47 9.16 -20.39 16.22
N VAL A 48 9.35 -19.65 17.31
CA VAL A 48 8.34 -18.71 17.82
C VAL A 48 8.13 -17.59 16.81
N PHE A 49 9.21 -17.02 16.27
CA PHE A 49 9.14 -16.00 15.24
C PHE A 49 8.40 -16.49 13.99
N PHE A 50 8.75 -17.67 13.49
CA PHE A 50 8.06 -18.30 12.36
C PHE A 50 6.57 -18.52 12.66
N ALA A 51 6.23 -19.08 13.82
CA ALA A 51 4.85 -19.34 14.20
C ALA A 51 4.01 -18.06 14.31
N VAL A 52 4.58 -16.99 14.87
CA VAL A 52 3.92 -15.69 14.97
C VAL A 52 3.70 -15.10 13.59
N THR A 53 4.75 -15.02 12.76
CA THR A 53 4.64 -14.47 11.40
C THR A 53 3.68 -15.29 10.53
N PHE A 54 3.73 -16.62 10.63
CA PHE A 54 2.79 -17.51 9.94
C PHE A 54 1.35 -17.30 10.42
N SER A 55 1.13 -17.09 11.71
CA SER A 55 -0.21 -16.83 12.26
C SER A 55 -0.78 -15.53 11.72
N PHE A 56 0.02 -14.45 11.60
CA PHE A 56 -0.43 -13.21 10.95
C PHE A 56 -0.75 -13.41 9.47
N ALA A 57 0.11 -14.12 8.73
CA ALA A 57 -0.15 -14.44 7.33
C ALA A 57 -1.44 -15.28 7.16
N ALA A 58 -1.64 -16.28 8.00
CA ALA A 58 -2.84 -17.12 8.02
C ALA A 58 -4.09 -16.32 8.40
N LEU A 59 -3.99 -15.39 9.35
CA LEU A 59 -5.09 -14.50 9.74
C LEU A 59 -5.52 -13.58 8.59
N VAL A 60 -4.56 -12.97 7.88
CA VAL A 60 -4.85 -12.16 6.69
C VAL A 60 -5.54 -13.00 5.63
N LEU A 61 -5.02 -14.20 5.34
CA LEU A 61 -5.62 -15.10 4.37
C LEU A 61 -7.03 -15.54 4.78
N ALA A 62 -7.24 -15.85 6.06
CA ALA A 62 -8.55 -16.20 6.60
C ALA A 62 -9.53 -15.02 6.51
N GLY A 63 -9.06 -13.80 6.76
CA GLY A 63 -9.84 -12.57 6.59
C GLY A 63 -10.27 -12.36 5.13
N LEU A 64 -9.33 -12.49 4.18
CA LEU A 64 -9.64 -12.41 2.75
C LEU A 64 -10.65 -13.47 2.32
N MET A 65 -10.48 -14.72 2.75
CA MET A 65 -11.44 -15.79 2.51
C MET A 65 -12.81 -15.48 3.12
N GLY A 66 -12.84 -14.95 4.35
CA GLY A 66 -14.06 -14.52 5.01
C GLY A 66 -14.80 -13.43 4.23
N ILE A 67 -14.08 -12.43 3.71
CA ILE A 67 -14.66 -11.38 2.85
C ILE A 67 -15.22 -11.98 1.56
N LEU A 68 -14.50 -12.88 0.90
CA LEU A 68 -14.98 -13.54 -0.32
C LEU A 68 -16.26 -14.34 -0.07
N VAL A 69 -16.30 -15.12 1.01
CA VAL A 69 -17.50 -15.89 1.39
C VAL A 69 -18.67 -14.96 1.73
N ALA A 70 -18.42 -13.88 2.48
CA ALA A 70 -19.44 -12.89 2.81
C ALA A 70 -20.02 -12.23 1.56
N LEU A 71 -19.17 -11.83 0.60
CA LEU A 71 -19.60 -11.26 -0.67
C LEU A 71 -20.47 -12.23 -1.47
N VAL A 72 -20.11 -13.52 -1.53
CA VAL A 72 -20.91 -14.55 -2.21
C VAL A 72 -22.27 -14.71 -1.54
N ILE A 73 -22.32 -14.85 -0.22
CA ILE A 73 -23.57 -15.02 0.54
C ILE A 73 -24.48 -13.79 0.34
N GLN A 74 -23.91 -12.58 0.37
CA GLN A 74 -24.67 -11.34 0.29
C GLN A 74 -25.12 -11.00 -1.12
N ALA A 75 -24.36 -11.40 -2.16
CA ALA A 75 -24.74 -11.24 -3.56
C ALA A 75 -25.72 -12.32 -4.05
N TRP A 76 -25.79 -13.49 -3.39
CA TRP A 76 -26.60 -14.63 -3.82
C TRP A 76 -28.11 -14.34 -3.99
N PRO A 77 -28.79 -13.60 -3.10
CA PRO A 77 -30.20 -13.26 -3.28
C PRO A 77 -30.45 -12.44 -4.55
N ALA A 78 -29.58 -11.47 -4.85
CA ALA A 78 -29.69 -10.66 -6.07
C ALA A 78 -29.53 -11.50 -7.33
N LEU A 79 -28.58 -12.44 -7.34
CA LEU A 79 -28.38 -13.36 -8.47
C LEU A 79 -29.58 -14.31 -8.67
N ARG A 80 -30.26 -14.70 -7.60
CA ARG A 80 -31.47 -15.53 -7.69
C ARG A 80 -32.65 -14.75 -8.26
N GLU A 81 -32.81 -13.49 -7.88
CA GLU A 81 -33.91 -12.63 -8.34
C GLU A 81 -33.75 -12.25 -9.81
N PHE A 82 -32.58 -11.75 -10.20
CA PHE A 82 -32.35 -11.23 -11.56
C PHE A 82 -31.85 -12.29 -12.55
N GLY A 83 -31.38 -13.43 -12.06
CA GLY A 83 -30.89 -14.53 -12.89
C GLY A 83 -29.73 -14.15 -13.82
N PRO A 84 -29.51 -14.90 -14.90
CA PRO A 84 -28.45 -14.63 -15.87
C PRO A 84 -28.59 -13.26 -16.58
N ALA A 85 -29.81 -12.74 -16.69
CA ALA A 85 -30.11 -11.46 -17.33
C ALA A 85 -29.44 -10.28 -16.63
N PHE A 86 -29.12 -10.42 -15.34
CA PHE A 86 -28.33 -9.45 -14.60
C PHE A 86 -27.01 -9.09 -15.30
N PHE A 87 -26.28 -10.09 -15.84
CA PHE A 87 -24.93 -9.88 -16.35
C PHE A 87 -24.86 -9.14 -17.69
N TYR A 88 -25.91 -9.22 -18.50
CA TYR A 88 -25.99 -8.55 -19.81
C TYR A 88 -27.08 -7.47 -19.89
N GLY A 89 -27.84 -7.28 -18.82
CA GLY A 89 -28.85 -6.24 -18.72
C GLY A 89 -28.24 -4.84 -18.75
N THR A 90 -28.75 -3.98 -19.63
CA THR A 90 -28.31 -2.59 -19.80
C THR A 90 -29.24 -1.58 -19.12
N ARG A 91 -30.35 -2.04 -18.53
CA ARG A 91 -31.33 -1.19 -17.86
C ARG A 91 -31.03 -1.10 -16.36
N TRP A 92 -31.15 0.11 -15.83
CA TRP A 92 -31.16 0.38 -14.40
C TRP A 92 -32.39 1.21 -14.08
N SER A 93 -33.42 0.58 -13.53
CA SER A 93 -34.66 1.24 -13.10
C SER A 93 -34.98 0.80 -11.67
N PRO A 94 -34.62 1.63 -10.67
CA PRO A 94 -35.01 1.39 -9.28
C PRO A 94 -36.53 1.43 -9.07
N THR A 95 -37.27 2.10 -9.95
CA THR A 95 -38.74 2.19 -9.87
C THR A 95 -39.42 0.90 -10.33
N ASP A 96 -38.82 0.21 -11.30
CA ASP A 96 -39.37 -1.05 -11.85
C ASP A 96 -38.68 -2.30 -11.27
N ASP A 97 -37.83 -2.13 -10.25
CA ASP A 97 -36.96 -3.18 -9.69
C ASP A 97 -36.12 -3.92 -10.76
N VAL A 98 -35.70 -3.22 -11.82
CA VAL A 98 -34.87 -3.80 -12.90
C VAL A 98 -33.42 -3.33 -12.76
N PHE A 99 -32.52 -4.26 -12.47
CA PHE A 99 -31.10 -3.96 -12.28
C PHE A 99 -30.23 -4.81 -13.21
N GLY A 100 -29.45 -4.14 -14.05
CA GLY A 100 -28.42 -4.75 -14.88
C GLY A 100 -27.02 -4.41 -14.39
N ALA A 101 -26.08 -5.35 -14.49
CA ALA A 101 -24.68 -5.15 -14.10
C ALA A 101 -23.91 -4.30 -15.12
N VAL A 102 -24.25 -4.39 -16.41
CA VAL A 102 -23.49 -3.77 -17.50
C VAL A 102 -23.44 -2.25 -17.36
N ILE A 103 -24.54 -1.63 -16.96
CA ILE A 103 -24.62 -0.17 -16.81
C ILE A 103 -23.70 0.34 -15.70
N ALA A 104 -23.58 -0.38 -14.59
CA ALA A 104 -22.66 -0.04 -13.50
C ALA A 104 -21.21 -0.19 -13.95
N VAL A 105 -20.88 -1.30 -14.63
CA VAL A 105 -19.53 -1.54 -15.17
C VAL A 105 -19.15 -0.50 -16.23
N TYR A 106 -20.07 -0.19 -17.15
CA TYR A 106 -19.86 0.83 -18.17
C TYR A 106 -19.64 2.22 -17.54
N GLY A 107 -20.46 2.58 -16.55
CA GLY A 107 -20.33 3.84 -15.82
C GLY A 107 -18.99 3.97 -15.12
N THR A 108 -18.52 2.93 -14.42
CA THR A 108 -17.22 2.95 -13.74
C THR A 108 -16.05 3.01 -14.71
N LEU A 109 -16.07 2.22 -15.79
CA LEU A 109 -15.01 2.25 -16.81
C LEU A 109 -14.95 3.60 -17.52
N THR A 110 -16.09 4.17 -17.91
CA THR A 110 -16.13 5.44 -18.64
C THR A 110 -15.70 6.61 -17.75
N THR A 111 -16.21 6.68 -16.51
CA THR A 111 -15.79 7.72 -15.55
C THR A 111 -14.31 7.61 -15.19
N SER A 112 -13.80 6.40 -14.99
CA SER A 112 -12.37 6.17 -14.72
C SER A 112 -11.49 6.53 -15.92
N ALA A 113 -11.92 6.19 -17.14
CA ALA A 113 -11.19 6.55 -18.35
C ALA A 113 -11.10 8.07 -18.52
N ILE A 114 -12.20 8.80 -18.32
CA ILE A 114 -12.20 10.28 -18.34
C ILE A 114 -11.29 10.83 -17.25
N ALA A 115 -11.38 10.28 -16.03
CA ALA A 115 -10.58 10.71 -14.90
C ALA A 115 -9.08 10.54 -15.15
N LEU A 116 -8.66 9.43 -15.74
CA LEU A 116 -7.27 9.17 -16.09
C LEU A 116 -6.80 10.04 -17.26
N LEU A 117 -7.63 10.20 -18.29
CA LEU A 117 -7.32 11.01 -19.47
C LEU A 117 -7.05 12.47 -19.09
N ILE A 118 -7.75 12.99 -18.08
CA ILE A 118 -7.55 14.36 -17.56
C ILE A 118 -6.48 14.39 -16.47
N GLY A 119 -6.58 13.50 -15.49
CA GLY A 119 -5.76 13.52 -14.28
C GLY A 119 -4.30 13.21 -14.55
N VAL A 120 -3.99 12.20 -15.36
CA VAL A 120 -2.61 11.79 -15.66
C VAL A 120 -1.76 12.92 -16.27
N PRO A 121 -2.17 13.60 -17.37
CA PRO A 121 -1.35 14.65 -17.95
C PRO A 121 -1.20 15.86 -17.02
N ILE A 122 -2.24 16.22 -16.26
CA ILE A 122 -2.17 17.32 -15.29
C ILE A 122 -1.19 16.97 -14.15
N SER A 123 -1.32 15.79 -13.57
CA SER A 123 -0.43 15.33 -12.50
C SER A 123 1.01 15.19 -12.96
N PHE A 124 1.24 14.74 -14.19
CA PHE A 124 2.57 14.72 -14.80
C PHE A 124 3.16 16.13 -14.90
N GLY A 125 2.39 17.12 -15.36
CA GLY A 125 2.81 18.52 -15.41
C GLY A 125 3.15 19.09 -14.03
N ILE A 126 2.34 18.77 -13.01
CA ILE A 126 2.60 19.17 -11.62
C ILE A 126 3.90 18.54 -11.11
N ALA A 127 4.12 17.25 -11.36
CA ALA A 127 5.31 16.54 -10.92
C ALA A 127 6.58 17.12 -11.55
N VAL A 128 6.60 17.28 -12.88
CA VAL A 128 7.74 17.88 -13.60
C VAL A 128 8.01 19.30 -13.13
N PHE A 129 6.96 20.11 -12.93
CA PHE A 129 7.14 21.47 -12.40
C PHE A 129 7.80 21.45 -11.02
N LEU A 130 7.36 20.58 -10.11
CA LEU A 130 7.89 20.47 -8.76
C LEU A 130 9.32 19.94 -8.68
N THR A 131 9.71 19.05 -9.60
CA THR A 131 11.05 18.45 -9.59
C THR A 131 12.07 19.27 -10.35
N GLU A 132 11.73 19.74 -11.55
CA GLU A 132 12.70 20.34 -12.48
C GLU A 132 12.67 21.88 -12.50
N MET A 133 11.50 22.49 -12.28
CA MET A 133 11.31 23.93 -12.51
C MET A 133 11.07 24.74 -11.24
N CYS A 134 10.64 24.11 -10.15
CA CYS A 134 10.16 24.80 -8.96
C CYS A 134 11.33 25.37 -8.14
N PRO A 135 11.29 26.67 -7.77
CA PRO A 135 12.33 27.26 -6.92
C PRO A 135 12.33 26.61 -5.53
N ALA A 136 13.52 26.38 -4.96
CA ALA A 136 13.72 25.60 -3.73
C ALA A 136 12.87 26.06 -2.52
N ARG A 137 12.51 27.34 -2.45
CA ARG A 137 11.65 27.89 -1.38
C ARG A 137 10.18 27.48 -1.49
N LEU A 138 9.69 27.24 -2.72
CA LEU A 138 8.28 26.89 -2.98
C LEU A 138 8.05 25.38 -3.03
N LYS A 139 9.09 24.58 -3.29
CA LYS A 139 8.97 23.13 -3.43
C LYS A 139 8.32 22.46 -2.21
N ARG A 140 8.77 22.82 -1.00
CA ARG A 140 8.22 22.30 0.26
C ARG A 140 6.74 22.67 0.50
N PRO A 141 6.35 23.95 0.54
CA PRO A 141 4.95 24.31 0.82
C PRO A 141 4.00 23.80 -0.26
N LEU A 142 4.41 23.77 -1.54
CA LEU A 142 3.56 23.29 -2.63
C LEU A 142 3.38 21.77 -2.57
N GLY A 143 4.44 21.01 -2.24
CA GLY A 143 4.34 19.58 -1.96
C GLY A 143 3.39 19.28 -0.81
N THR A 144 3.54 19.97 0.32
CA THR A 144 2.63 19.84 1.46
C THR A 144 1.19 20.21 1.09
N ALA A 145 0.96 21.26 0.29
CA ALA A 145 -0.38 21.62 -0.15
C ALA A 145 -1.05 20.50 -0.98
N ILE A 146 -0.30 19.81 -1.84
CA ILE A 146 -0.81 18.67 -2.63
C ILE A 146 -1.13 17.47 -1.73
N GLU A 147 -0.26 17.17 -0.77
CA GLU A 147 -0.51 16.11 0.22
C GLU A 147 -1.74 16.42 1.08
N LEU A 148 -1.90 17.69 1.50
CA LEU A 148 -3.10 18.13 2.23
C LEU A 148 -4.36 18.07 1.36
N LEU A 149 -4.24 18.36 0.06
CA LEU A 149 -5.34 18.22 -0.90
C LEU A 149 -5.78 16.75 -1.04
N ALA A 150 -4.83 15.81 -1.05
CA ALA A 150 -5.12 14.37 -1.01
C ALA A 150 -5.80 13.92 0.31
N GLY A 151 -5.59 14.66 1.40
CA GLY A 151 -6.22 14.41 2.70
C GLY A 151 -7.68 14.84 2.81
N ILE A 152 -8.22 15.56 1.82
CA ILE A 152 -9.62 15.99 1.84
C ILE A 152 -10.55 14.78 1.73
N PRO A 153 -11.54 14.63 2.64
CA PRO A 153 -12.53 13.56 2.54
C PRO A 153 -13.24 13.53 1.19
N SER A 154 -13.36 12.34 0.59
CA SER A 154 -13.97 12.17 -0.75
C SER A 154 -15.41 12.69 -0.85
N ILE A 155 -16.15 12.65 0.27
CA ILE A 155 -17.53 13.19 0.34
C ILE A 155 -17.59 14.69 0.05
N ILE A 156 -16.54 15.46 0.39
CA ILE A 156 -16.49 16.91 0.16
C ILE A 156 -16.38 17.20 -1.33
N TYR A 157 -15.49 16.51 -2.04
CA TYR A 157 -15.40 16.62 -3.50
C TYR A 157 -16.68 16.19 -4.20
N GLY A 158 -17.38 15.17 -3.67
CA GLY A 158 -18.68 14.74 -4.18
C GLY A 158 -19.74 15.85 -4.08
N PHE A 159 -19.95 16.41 -2.90
CA PHE A 159 -20.92 17.49 -2.69
C PHE A 159 -20.54 18.79 -3.40
N TRP A 160 -19.26 19.17 -3.40
CA TRP A 160 -18.78 20.30 -4.19
C TRP A 160 -19.00 20.07 -5.70
N GLY A 161 -18.73 18.85 -6.17
CA GLY A 161 -18.98 18.42 -7.53
C GLY A 161 -20.46 18.58 -7.92
N LEU A 162 -21.37 18.20 -7.03
CA LEU A 162 -22.81 18.28 -7.25
C LEU A 162 -23.35 19.72 -7.18
N PHE A 163 -22.92 20.54 -6.21
CA PHE A 163 -23.52 21.85 -5.97
C PHE A 163 -22.80 23.02 -6.65
N VAL A 164 -21.55 22.84 -7.05
CA VAL A 164 -20.73 23.90 -7.65
C VAL A 164 -20.35 23.53 -9.08
N LEU A 165 -19.69 22.38 -9.26
CA LEU A 165 -19.18 22.00 -10.57
C LEU A 165 -20.30 21.61 -11.55
N ALA A 166 -21.30 20.83 -11.11
CA ALA A 166 -22.38 20.38 -11.96
C ALA A 166 -23.19 21.55 -12.56
N PRO A 167 -23.63 22.57 -11.79
CA PRO A 167 -24.25 23.77 -12.36
C PRO A 167 -23.32 24.51 -13.32
N LEU A 168 -22.04 24.69 -12.97
CA LEU A 168 -21.08 25.38 -13.81
C LEU A 168 -20.90 24.67 -15.17
N LEU A 169 -20.75 23.34 -15.16
CA LEU A 169 -20.64 22.55 -16.38
C LEU A 169 -21.94 22.55 -17.16
N GLN A 170 -23.09 22.46 -16.50
CA GLN A 170 -24.40 22.53 -17.14
C GLN A 170 -24.60 23.85 -17.91
N ASP A 171 -24.23 24.98 -17.31
CA ASP A 171 -24.51 26.29 -17.89
C ASP A 171 -23.49 26.68 -18.97
N HIS A 172 -22.23 26.27 -18.83
CA HIS A 172 -21.14 26.79 -19.68
C HIS A 172 -20.47 25.74 -20.57
N VAL A 173 -20.35 24.49 -20.14
CA VAL A 173 -19.51 23.48 -20.84
C VAL A 173 -20.34 22.49 -21.63
N GLN A 174 -21.40 21.94 -21.03
CA GLN A 174 -22.27 20.94 -21.66
C GLN A 174 -22.98 21.47 -22.90
N PRO A 175 -23.45 22.73 -22.98
CA PRO A 175 -24.05 23.27 -24.22
C PRO A 175 -23.02 23.34 -25.36
N LEU A 176 -21.78 23.72 -25.05
CA LEU A 176 -20.68 23.76 -26.02
C LEU A 176 -20.31 22.35 -26.47
N LEU A 177 -20.18 21.40 -25.54
CA LEU A 177 -19.88 20.01 -25.87
C LEU A 177 -21.01 19.33 -26.66
N ALA A 178 -22.26 19.61 -26.33
CA ALA A 178 -23.41 19.11 -27.08
C ALA A 178 -23.38 19.62 -28.54
N SER A 179 -22.90 20.84 -28.78
CA SER A 179 -22.74 21.38 -30.13
C SER A 179 -21.71 20.63 -30.99
N THR A 180 -20.80 19.86 -30.38
CA THR A 180 -19.80 19.05 -31.10
C THR A 180 -20.39 17.80 -31.76
N GLY A 181 -21.62 17.41 -31.42
CA GLY A 181 -22.29 16.23 -31.99
C GLY A 181 -21.72 14.88 -31.55
N LEU A 182 -20.80 14.85 -30.59
CA LEU A 182 -20.25 13.61 -30.07
C LEU A 182 -21.32 12.83 -29.29
N PRO A 183 -21.45 11.50 -29.52
CA PRO A 183 -22.49 10.68 -28.88
C PRO A 183 -22.34 10.60 -27.35
N LEU A 184 -21.13 10.79 -26.82
CA LEU A 184 -20.86 10.85 -25.38
C LEU A 184 -21.48 12.07 -24.69
N PHE A 185 -21.74 13.15 -25.46
CA PHE A 185 -22.33 14.40 -24.98
C PHE A 185 -23.74 14.64 -25.56
N ALA A 186 -24.30 13.64 -26.26
CA ALA A 186 -25.65 13.69 -26.79
C ALA A 186 -26.66 13.39 -25.67
N GLY A 187 -27.25 14.43 -25.09
CA GLY A 187 -28.27 14.32 -24.06
C GLY A 187 -28.62 15.67 -23.43
N PRO A 188 -29.68 15.74 -22.61
CA PRO A 188 -30.00 16.97 -21.88
C PRO A 188 -28.84 17.37 -20.97
N PRO A 189 -28.46 18.65 -20.90
CA PRO A 189 -27.38 19.11 -20.04
C PRO A 189 -27.87 19.12 -18.59
N LEU A 190 -27.83 17.97 -17.93
CA LEU A 190 -28.34 17.82 -16.56
C LEU A 190 -27.31 18.18 -15.49
N GLY A 191 -26.06 18.48 -15.86
CA GLY A 191 -25.00 18.73 -14.89
C GLY A 191 -24.48 17.47 -14.18
N ILE A 192 -25.33 16.46 -13.95
CA ILE A 192 -25.06 15.25 -13.14
C ILE A 192 -24.75 13.98 -13.95
N GLY A 193 -24.11 14.12 -15.12
CA GLY A 193 -23.79 13.02 -16.03
C GLY A 193 -22.41 12.37 -15.82
N ILE A 194 -22.11 11.37 -16.65
CA ILE A 194 -20.82 10.63 -16.68
C ILE A 194 -19.63 11.58 -16.80
N PHE A 195 -19.73 12.63 -17.63
CA PHE A 195 -18.66 13.60 -17.82
C PHE A 195 -18.32 14.34 -16.52
N THR A 196 -19.32 14.93 -15.85
CA THR A 196 -19.11 15.62 -14.57
C THR A 196 -18.55 14.69 -13.52
N ALA A 197 -19.09 13.48 -13.39
CA ALA A 197 -18.56 12.47 -12.48
C ALA A 197 -17.09 12.13 -12.77
N GLY A 198 -16.72 11.99 -14.04
CA GLY A 198 -15.35 11.77 -14.48
C GLY A 198 -14.43 12.96 -14.16
N VAL A 199 -14.88 14.20 -14.31
CA VAL A 199 -14.11 15.41 -13.96
C VAL A 199 -13.92 15.52 -12.44
N VAL A 200 -14.96 15.28 -11.64
CA VAL A 200 -14.83 15.24 -10.17
C VAL A 200 -13.83 14.17 -9.75
N LEU A 201 -13.93 12.98 -10.34
CA LEU A 201 -12.99 11.89 -10.07
C LEU A 201 -11.56 12.24 -10.50
N ALA A 202 -11.37 12.94 -11.62
CA ALA A 202 -10.07 13.46 -12.04
C ALA A 202 -9.46 14.37 -10.95
N LEU A 203 -10.25 15.33 -10.44
CA LEU A 203 -9.81 16.25 -9.38
C LEU A 203 -9.43 15.53 -8.09
N MET A 204 -10.15 14.47 -7.73
CA MET A 204 -9.82 13.63 -6.58
C MET A 204 -8.50 12.87 -6.76
N VAL A 205 -8.24 12.34 -7.95
CA VAL A 205 -7.08 11.46 -8.22
C VAL A 205 -5.80 12.26 -8.51
N ILE A 206 -5.91 13.50 -9.00
CA ILE A 206 -4.76 14.37 -9.31
C ILE A 206 -3.71 14.46 -8.20
N PRO A 207 -4.06 14.78 -6.93
CA PRO A 207 -3.04 14.95 -5.89
C PRO A 207 -2.33 13.64 -5.56
N PHE A 208 -3.01 12.50 -5.64
CA PHE A 208 -2.39 11.17 -5.45
C PHE A 208 -1.40 10.85 -6.56
N ILE A 209 -1.80 11.00 -7.84
CA ILE A 209 -0.90 10.74 -8.97
C ILE A 209 0.28 11.71 -8.95
N ALA A 210 0.05 12.99 -8.66
CA ALA A 210 1.13 13.99 -8.62
C ALA A 210 2.16 13.68 -7.52
N SER A 211 1.69 13.24 -6.34
CA SER A 211 2.57 12.81 -5.24
C SER A 211 3.42 11.61 -5.64
N VAL A 212 2.79 10.56 -6.19
CA VAL A 212 3.49 9.34 -6.63
C VAL A 212 4.49 9.63 -7.76
N MET A 213 4.10 10.43 -8.76
CA MET A 213 5.00 10.78 -9.88
C MET A 213 6.19 11.62 -9.42
N ARG A 214 5.97 12.56 -8.50
CA ARG A 214 7.06 13.34 -7.91
C ARG A 214 8.04 12.43 -7.16
N ASP A 215 7.56 11.50 -6.36
CA ASP A 215 8.42 10.54 -5.63
C ASP A 215 9.27 9.70 -6.59
N VAL A 216 8.69 9.27 -7.72
CA VAL A 216 9.40 8.53 -8.77
C VAL A 216 10.48 9.37 -9.45
N PHE A 217 10.26 10.67 -9.64
CA PHE A 217 11.26 11.57 -10.24
C PHE A 217 12.34 12.03 -9.25
N GLU A 218 12.06 12.01 -7.95
CA GLU A 218 13.02 12.35 -6.89
C GLU A 218 13.91 11.15 -6.50
N THR A 219 13.55 9.93 -6.91
CA THR A 219 14.32 8.69 -6.70
C THR A 219 15.33 8.48 -7.82
#